data_AF-D8M9U2-F1
#
_entry.id   AF-D8M9U2-F1
#
_cell.length_a   1.000
_cell.length_b   1.000
_cell.length_c   1.000
_cell.angle_alpha   90.00
_cell.angle_beta   90.00
_cell.angle_gamma   90.00
#
_symmetry.space_group_name_H-M   'P 1'
#
loop_
_entity.id
_entity.type
_entity.pdbx_description
1 polymer ?
#
loop_
_entity_poly.entity_id
_entity_poly.type
_entity_poly.pdbx_seq_one_letter_code
_entity_poly.pdbx_strand_id
1 'polypeptide(L)'
;MLLDWASHGYQSELDLFITRSILWLIAKQNLRDANDLFSNVQSQLEAKGAIMSSPLFHFDSFILQTVTRDAAPLFNLLKEKYTPELERDPALLQTMEKIGEVYFGIKPKGSLFSDMLKMFSGM
;
A
#
# COMPACT_ATOMS: atom_id res chain seq x y z
N MET A 1 6.67 -18.05 6.57
CA MET A 1 6.19 -17.18 7.66
C MET A 1 5.00 -16.33 7.21
N LEU A 2 5.09 -15.43 6.21
CA LEU A 2 3.94 -14.61 5.79
C LEU A 2 2.79 -15.43 5.19
N LEU A 3 3.04 -16.22 4.14
CA LEU A 3 2.01 -17.05 3.51
C LEU A 3 1.48 -18.14 4.44
N ASP A 4 2.31 -18.57 5.38
CA ASP A 4 1.92 -19.52 6.43
C ASP A 4 0.94 -18.86 7.41
N TRP A 5 1.22 -17.64 7.87
CA TRP A 5 0.29 -16.88 8.69
C TRP A 5 -1.01 -16.54 7.95
N ALA A 6 -0.92 -16.13 6.69
CA ALA A 6 -2.09 -15.88 5.85
C ALA A 6 -2.95 -17.13 5.62
N SER A 7 -2.35 -18.34 5.68
CA SER A 7 -3.09 -19.60 5.57
C SER A 7 -4.01 -19.89 6.77
N HIS A 8 -3.76 -19.24 7.91
CA HIS A 8 -4.63 -19.31 9.09
C HIS A 8 -5.78 -18.28 9.05
N GLY A 9 -5.74 -17.33 8.11
CA GLY A 9 -6.78 -16.34 7.88
C GLY A 9 -7.81 -16.79 6.83
N TYR A 10 -8.72 -15.89 6.46
CA TYR A 10 -9.67 -16.18 5.38
C TYR A 10 -8.95 -16.12 4.03
N GLN A 11 -9.29 -17.04 3.11
CA GLN A 11 -8.71 -17.07 1.77
C GLN A 11 -8.94 -15.75 1.01
N SER A 12 -10.08 -15.09 1.26
CA SER A 12 -10.40 -13.77 0.69
C SER A 12 -9.51 -12.64 1.22
N GLU A 13 -8.77 -12.84 2.31
CA GLU A 13 -7.88 -11.83 2.91
C GLU A 13 -6.42 -12.05 2.55
N LEU A 14 -6.08 -13.14 1.86
CA LEU A 14 -4.71 -13.47 1.49
C LEU A 14 -4.00 -12.29 0.78
N ASP A 15 -4.71 -11.61 -0.11
CA ASP A 15 -4.22 -10.43 -0.80
C ASP A 15 -3.96 -9.26 0.17
N LEU A 16 -4.82 -9.01 1.15
CA LEU A 16 -4.62 -8.00 2.19
C LEU A 16 -3.36 -8.26 3.02
N PHE A 17 -3.05 -9.51 3.37
CA PHE A 17 -1.82 -9.85 4.11
C PHE A 17 -0.56 -9.49 3.31
N ILE A 18 -0.58 -9.76 2.02
CA ILE A 18 0.53 -9.46 1.10
C ILE A 18 0.66 -7.95 0.91
N THR A 19 -0.41 -7.28 0.51
CA THR A 19 -0.45 -5.83 0.26
C THR A 19 -0.05 -5.05 1.51
N ARG A 20 -0.55 -5.40 2.69
CA ARG A 20 -0.19 -4.71 3.94
C ARG A 20 1.31 -4.77 4.20
N SER A 21 1.91 -5.93 3.99
CA SER A 21 3.35 -6.15 4.22
C SER A 21 4.20 -5.35 3.22
N ILE A 22 3.80 -5.33 1.95
CA ILE A 22 4.47 -4.56 0.89
C ILE A 22 4.37 -3.06 1.17
N LEU A 23 3.16 -2.54 1.43
CA LEU A 23 2.96 -1.12 1.71
C LEU A 23 3.74 -0.67 2.95
N TRP A 24 3.81 -1.51 3.99
CA TRP A 24 4.58 -1.20 5.19
C TRP A 24 6.07 -1.05 4.89
N LEU A 25 6.64 -1.95 4.09
CA LEU A 25 8.05 -1.86 3.66
C LEU A 25 8.30 -0.62 2.79
N ILE A 26 7.40 -0.33 1.85
CA ILE A 26 7.47 0.89 1.02
C ILE A 26 7.46 2.14 1.91
N ALA A 27 6.53 2.23 2.87
CA ALA A 27 6.42 3.37 3.79
C ALA A 27 7.68 3.58 4.66
N LYS A 28 8.45 2.51 4.90
CA LYS A 28 9.76 2.55 5.57
C LYS A 28 10.94 2.84 4.63
N GLN A 29 10.68 3.18 3.37
CA GLN A 29 11.68 3.35 2.31
C GLN A 29 12.51 2.09 2.02
N ASN A 30 12.00 0.92 2.39
CA ASN A 30 12.66 -0.35 2.16
C ASN A 30 12.13 -1.01 0.88
N LEU A 31 12.45 -0.40 -0.27
CA LEU A 31 12.00 -0.90 -1.57
C LEU A 31 12.63 -2.23 -1.96
N ARG A 32 13.86 -2.51 -1.51
CA ARG A 32 14.54 -3.78 -1.80
C ARG A 32 13.71 -4.95 -1.25
N ASP A 33 13.45 -4.94 0.05
CA ASP A 33 12.74 -6.04 0.70
C ASP A 33 11.27 -6.10 0.23
N ALA A 34 10.67 -4.97 -0.14
CA ALA A 34 9.32 -4.94 -0.70
C ALA A 34 9.24 -5.67 -2.05
N ASN A 35 10.22 -5.46 -2.93
CA ASN A 35 10.32 -6.17 -4.21
C ASN A 35 10.65 -7.65 -4.00
N ASP A 36 11.62 -7.96 -3.14
CA ASP A 36 12.01 -9.34 -2.83
C ASP A 36 10.84 -10.13 -2.25
N LEU A 37 10.02 -9.50 -1.41
CA LEU A 37 8.80 -10.09 -0.87
C LEU A 37 7.77 -10.39 -1.98
N PHE A 38 7.49 -9.42 -2.85
CA PHE A 38 6.53 -9.58 -3.95
C PHE A 38 6.97 -10.71 -4.90
N SER A 39 8.24 -10.73 -5.31
CA SER A 39 8.78 -11.79 -6.17
C SER A 39 8.76 -13.16 -5.49
N ASN A 40 9.10 -13.26 -4.20
CA ASN A 40 9.01 -14.53 -3.48
C ASN A 40 7.57 -15.06 -3.38
N VAL A 41 6.59 -14.17 -3.19
CA VAL A 41 5.18 -14.53 -3.17
C VAL A 41 4.75 -15.05 -4.54
N GLN A 42 5.12 -14.36 -5.63
CA GLN A 42 4.86 -14.83 -7.00
C GLN A 42 5.42 -16.23 -7.24
N SER A 43 6.71 -16.44 -6.97
CA SER A 43 7.35 -17.74 -7.19
C SER A 43 6.72 -18.87 -6.35
N GLN A 44 6.30 -18.60 -5.11
CA GLN A 44 5.65 -19.60 -4.28
C GLN A 44 4.23 -19.94 -4.75
N LEU A 45 3.50 -18.98 -5.30
CA LEU A 45 2.17 -19.22 -5.89
C LEU A 45 2.30 -20.01 -7.19
N GLU A 46 3.25 -19.64 -8.05
CA GLU A 46 3.56 -20.37 -9.29
C GLU A 46 3.98 -21.82 -9.01
N ALA A 47 4.84 -22.05 -8.01
CA ALA A 47 5.24 -23.40 -7.60
C ALA A 47 4.06 -24.26 -7.11
N LYS A 48 3.00 -23.64 -6.61
CA LYS A 48 1.74 -24.29 -6.21
C LYS A 48 0.73 -24.40 -7.35
N GLY A 49 1.06 -23.93 -8.56
CA GLY A 49 0.16 -23.89 -9.71
C GLY A 49 -0.98 -22.87 -9.56
N ALA A 50 -0.86 -21.91 -8.63
CA ALA A 50 -1.85 -20.88 -8.39
C ALA A 50 -1.40 -19.56 -9.02
N ILE A 51 -2.29 -18.91 -9.78
CA ILE A 51 -2.08 -17.54 -10.26
C ILE A 51 -2.93 -16.62 -9.39
N MET A 52 -2.29 -15.74 -8.62
CA MET A 52 -3.00 -14.70 -7.89
C MET A 52 -3.31 -13.54 -8.84
N SER A 53 -4.59 -13.36 -9.13
CA SER A 53 -5.10 -12.31 -10.02
C SER A 53 -6.13 -11.44 -9.29
N SER A 54 -5.88 -11.12 -8.02
CA SER A 54 -6.74 -10.17 -7.30
C SER A 54 -6.41 -8.73 -7.70
N PRO A 55 -7.38 -7.80 -7.61
CA PRO A 55 -7.12 -6.38 -7.82
C PRO A 55 -5.96 -5.86 -6.96
N LEU A 56 -5.90 -6.21 -5.67
CA LEU A 56 -4.83 -5.80 -4.77
C LEU A 56 -3.44 -6.30 -5.18
N PHE A 57 -3.37 -7.52 -5.71
CA PHE A 57 -2.10 -8.06 -6.19
C PHE A 57 -1.57 -7.31 -7.42
N HIS A 58 -2.46 -6.90 -8.32
CA HIS A 58 -2.09 -6.02 -9.43
C HIS A 58 -1.67 -4.62 -8.93
N PHE A 59 -2.38 -4.10 -7.94
CA PHE A 59 -2.02 -2.85 -7.28
C PHE A 59 -0.61 -2.91 -6.69
N ASP A 60 -0.22 -3.99 -6.01
CA ASP A 60 1.11 -4.18 -5.43
C ASP A 60 2.22 -4.07 -6.50
N SER A 61 2.01 -4.70 -7.66
CA SER A 61 2.93 -4.57 -8.80
C SER A 61 3.04 -3.12 -9.29
N PHE A 62 1.92 -2.40 -9.40
CA PHE A 62 1.91 -1.03 -9.90
C PHE A 62 2.49 -0.03 -8.91
N ILE A 63 2.20 -0.17 -7.60
CA ILE A 63 2.69 0.76 -6.59
C ILE A 63 4.21 0.63 -6.43
N LEU A 64 4.76 -0.60 -6.42
CA LEU A 64 6.20 -0.85 -6.40
C LEU A 64 6.92 -0.15 -7.56
N GLN A 65 6.34 -0.19 -8.76
CA GLN A 65 6.89 0.51 -9.92
C GLN A 65 6.71 2.03 -9.87
N THR A 66 5.65 2.51 -9.24
CA THR A 66 5.33 3.93 -9.15
C THR A 66 6.28 4.65 -8.19
N VAL A 67 6.58 4.06 -7.03
CA VAL A 67 7.47 4.66 -6.01
C VAL A 67 8.95 4.70 -6.40
N THR A 68 9.34 4.01 -7.48
CA THR A 68 10.70 4.10 -8.05
C THR A 68 10.90 5.32 -8.95
N ARG A 69 9.83 6.08 -9.25
CA ARG A 69 9.81 7.21 -10.18
C ARG A 69 9.21 8.42 -9.49
N ASP A 70 9.55 9.62 -9.96
CA ASP A 70 8.83 10.83 -9.57
C ASP A 70 7.48 10.89 -10.33
N ALA A 71 6.50 10.13 -9.83
CA ALA A 71 5.23 9.86 -10.50
C ALA A 71 4.02 10.09 -9.58
N ALA A 72 3.99 11.24 -8.88
CA ALA A 72 2.87 11.62 -8.02
C ALA A 72 1.48 11.55 -8.69
N PRO A 73 1.30 11.90 -9.99
CA PRO A 73 0.02 11.72 -10.67
C PRO A 73 -0.41 10.25 -10.77
N LEU A 74 0.53 9.35 -11.04
CA LEU A 74 0.25 7.91 -11.12
C LEU A 74 -0.09 7.35 -9.74
N PHE A 75 0.60 7.80 -8.70
CA PHE A 75 0.29 7.43 -7.32
C PHE A 75 -1.16 7.82 -6.94
N ASN A 76 -1.58 9.04 -7.26
CA ASN A 76 -2.96 9.47 -7.00
C ASN A 76 -3.99 8.68 -7.81
N LEU A 77 -3.68 8.36 -9.07
CA LEU A 77 -4.53 7.51 -9.90
C LEU A 77 -4.69 6.11 -9.33
N LEU A 78 -3.62 5.50 -8.81
CA LEU A 78 -3.68 4.21 -8.14
C LEU A 78 -4.55 4.27 -6.88
N LYS A 79 -4.38 5.31 -6.05
CA LYS A 79 -5.24 5.53 -4.88
C LYS A 79 -6.71 5.58 -5.27
N GLU A 80 -7.06 6.39 -6.27
CA GLU A 80 -8.44 6.54 -6.73
C GLU A 80 -9.02 5.23 -7.28
N LYS A 81 -8.32 4.59 -8.22
CA LYS A 81 -8.82 3.36 -8.89
C LYS A 81 -8.96 2.17 -7.96
N TYR A 82 -8.09 2.05 -6.97
CA TYR A 82 -8.10 0.93 -6.03
C TYR A 82 -8.78 1.27 -4.70
N THR A 83 -9.45 2.43 -4.59
CA THR A 83 -10.18 2.83 -3.37
C THR A 83 -11.05 1.71 -2.79
N PRO A 84 -11.91 1.00 -3.57
CA PRO A 84 -12.77 -0.05 -3.02
C PRO A 84 -12.00 -1.21 -2.38
N GLU A 85 -10.78 -1.47 -2.88
CA GLU A 85 -9.92 -2.54 -2.39
C GLU A 85 -9.10 -2.09 -1.18
N LEU A 86 -8.63 -0.85 -1.19
CA LEU A 86 -7.87 -0.26 -0.09
C LEU A 86 -8.75 -0.01 1.14
N GLU A 87 -10.04 0.28 0.95
CA GLU A 87 -11.02 0.47 2.03
C GLU A 87 -11.36 -0.82 2.79
N ARG A 88 -11.01 -1.99 2.24
CA ARG A 88 -11.16 -3.28 2.94
C ARG A 88 -10.32 -3.37 4.22
N ASP A 89 -9.25 -2.57 4.31
CA ASP A 89 -8.45 -2.43 5.52
C ASP A 89 -8.00 -0.97 5.74
N PRO A 90 -8.51 -0.29 6.80
CA PRO A 90 -8.13 1.08 7.13
C PRO A 90 -6.61 1.31 7.28
N ALA A 91 -5.84 0.28 7.66
CA ALA A 91 -4.39 0.39 7.78
C ALA A 91 -3.71 0.60 6.42
N LEU A 92 -4.29 0.11 5.32
CA LEU A 92 -3.76 0.34 3.96
C LEU A 92 -3.87 1.81 3.59
N LEU A 93 -5.01 2.45 3.88
CA LEU A 93 -5.22 3.88 3.61
C LEU A 93 -4.22 4.75 4.39
N GLN A 94 -4.03 4.47 5.68
CA GLN A 94 -3.05 5.17 6.51
C GLN A 94 -1.63 5.00 5.98
N THR A 95 -1.29 3.78 5.55
CA THR A 95 0.03 3.50 4.98
C THR A 95 0.21 4.21 3.64
N MET A 96 -0.83 4.29 2.80
CA MET A 96 -0.81 5.06 1.56
C MET A 96 -0.63 6.56 1.80
N GLU A 97 -1.23 7.14 2.82
CA GLU A 97 -0.93 8.53 3.20
C GLU A 97 0.55 8.71 3.54
N LYS A 98 1.12 7.76 4.30
CA LYS A 98 2.55 7.81 4.65
C LYS A 98 3.46 7.70 3.42
N ILE A 99 3.12 6.83 2.47
CA ILE A 99 3.86 6.70 1.21
C ILE A 99 3.78 8.00 0.41
N GLY A 100 2.59 8.62 0.34
CA GLY A 100 2.39 9.92 -0.30
C GLY A 100 3.28 11.02 0.27
N GLU A 101 3.38 11.08 1.60
CA GLU A 101 4.24 12.03 2.31
C GLU A 101 5.72 11.78 1.99
N VAL A 102 6.16 10.53 2.08
CA VAL A 102 7.58 10.16 2.03
C VAL A 102 8.17 10.21 0.61
N TYR A 103 7.42 9.77 -0.41
CA TYR A 103 7.93 9.69 -1.79
C TYR A 103 7.58 10.91 -2.64
N PHE A 104 6.45 11.57 -2.33
CA PHE A 104 5.90 12.61 -3.20
C PHE A 104 5.69 13.95 -2.48
N GLY A 105 6.04 14.05 -1.19
CA GLY A 105 5.85 15.27 -0.39
C GLY A 105 4.38 15.68 -0.23
N ILE A 106 3.45 14.75 -0.48
CA ILE A 106 2.01 15.01 -0.34
C ILE A 106 1.71 15.13 1.15
N LYS A 107 1.43 16.35 1.61
CA LYS A 107 1.04 16.57 3.00
C LYS A 107 -0.27 15.84 3.26
N PRO A 108 -0.41 15.12 4.40
CA PRO A 108 -1.70 14.64 4.85
C PRO A 108 -2.66 15.83 4.84
N LYS A 109 -3.90 15.63 4.37
CA LYS A 109 -4.94 16.63 4.58
C LYS A 109 -4.97 16.86 6.10
N GLY A 110 -4.59 18.06 6.53
CA GLY A 110 -4.53 18.38 7.95
C GLY A 110 -5.83 17.95 8.59
N SER A 111 -5.78 17.45 9.83
CA SER A 111 -7.00 17.33 10.61
C SER A 111 -7.65 18.71 10.54
N LEU A 112 -8.89 18.79 10.03
CA LEU A 112 -9.62 20.05 9.86
C LEU A 112 -9.56 20.90 11.15
N PHE A 113 -9.49 20.22 12.29
CA PHE A 113 -9.27 20.80 13.62
C PHE A 113 -7.92 21.52 13.76
N SER A 114 -6.82 20.95 13.26
CA SER A 114 -5.49 21.57 13.29
C SER A 114 -5.37 22.80 12.39
N ASP A 115 -6.08 22.81 11.26
CA ASP A 115 -6.13 23.98 10.37
C ASP A 115 -7.04 25.07 10.96
N MET A 116 -8.16 24.70 11.58
CA MET A 116 -9.00 25.63 12.35
C MET A 116 -8.23 26.25 13.53
N LEU A 117 -7.53 25.45 14.33
CA LEU A 117 -6.76 25.97 15.47
C LEU A 117 -5.70 27.00 15.05
N LYS A 118 -5.02 26.78 13.92
CA LYS A 118 -4.07 27.76 13.36
C LYS A 118 -4.74 29.05 12.89
N MET A 119 -5.96 28.97 12.36
CA MET A 119 -6.74 30.16 11.99
C MET A 119 -7.21 30.94 13.22
N PHE A 120 -7.53 30.27 14.33
CA PHE A 120 -7.95 30.91 15.58
C PHE A 120 -6.80 31.42 16.45
N SER A 121 -5.62 30.79 16.40
CA SER A 121 -4.43 31.24 17.14
C SER A 121 -3.68 32.38 16.44
N GLY A 122 -4.18 32.87 15.31
CA GLY A 122 -3.63 33.99 14.54
C GLY A 122 -4.23 35.36 14.88
N MET A 123 -4.91 35.51 16.02
CA MET A 123 -5.30 36.78 16.63
C MET A 123 -4.46 37.08 17.87
#